data_AF-A0A1A8S9J3-F1
#
_entry.id   AF-A0A1A8S9J3-F1
#
_cell.length_a   1.000
_cell.length_b   1.000
_cell.length_c   1.000
_cell.angle_alpha   90.00
_cell.angle_beta   90.00
_cell.angle_gamma   90.00
#
_symmetry.space_group_name_H-M   'P 1'
#
loop_
_entity.id
_entity.type
_entity.pdbx_description
1 polymer ?
#
loop_
_entity_poly.entity_id
_entity_poly.type
_entity_poly.pdbx_seq_one_letter_code
_entity_poly.pdbx_strand_id
1 'polypeptide(L)'
;GEAALACQLRLLTSDPDCSPKLLLRMLLYEDCHLPRILLENSYFCQESGSEMSTENCKAGDNFIVALFNLFLCLNNVPKALTQALQPYLERGHVWQHLYSLADTTQAVPVVITCVREIVFKSTNSLLLHLVTMVLSQPVMGESRGAPLKRHTPESILAKIPNDWNYNLLDRRGIDSNTSIPAPIRFLFQDAEKHLSQHSRQLRPMGLLLWSFLSSLIQSLEAPNTLEQLSGLDLDGGSKECLSLIGECVLAAMSIQQKGVPKLTVHKVLQALEEKRPNWINTQMQKARKLCAESVFEQGAERRSAADAELTEQKIGLILQEVCHKAGGSSYLRQIYHIIQGNEDILMSKLSGRTNVSMEPLVDFNVGPETPSCFNPLLQFDHIGKKKLDQSTVVDWTWDWPRLLPAYQGMSRVTFRSLVANRWDMQEGVELEDAESAMIEELQKAILVCCCHKDPQDPPGTDETPAKQPQGESQASDKVLPNNSP
;
A
#
# COMPACT_ATOMS: atom_id res chain seq x y z
N GLY A 1 -13.43 -20.45 -7.52
CA GLY A 1 -13.63 -21.88 -7.23
C GLY A 1 -12.51 -22.36 -6.35
N GLU A 2 -12.84 -22.88 -5.16
CA GLU A 2 -11.88 -23.20 -4.08
C GLU A 2 -10.72 -24.11 -4.50
N ALA A 3 -10.98 -25.12 -5.36
CA ALA A 3 -9.94 -26.00 -5.88
C ALA A 3 -8.86 -25.27 -6.71
N ALA A 4 -9.24 -24.23 -7.47
CA ALA A 4 -8.29 -23.42 -8.22
C ALA A 4 -7.43 -22.55 -7.28
N LEU A 5 -8.03 -22.04 -6.20
CA LEU A 5 -7.32 -21.27 -5.18
C LEU A 5 -6.30 -22.14 -4.43
N ALA A 6 -6.66 -23.38 -4.10
CA ALA A 6 -5.74 -24.35 -3.50
C ALA A 6 -4.55 -24.69 -4.43
N CYS A 7 -4.78 -24.84 -5.74
CA CYS A 7 -3.70 -25.03 -6.71
C CYS A 7 -2.79 -23.79 -6.81
N GLN A 8 -3.36 -22.58 -6.81
CA GLN A 8 -2.57 -21.34 -6.85
C GLN A 8 -1.80 -21.10 -5.55
N LEU A 9 -2.35 -21.50 -4.39
CA LEU A 9 -1.65 -21.46 -3.12
C LEU A 9 -0.42 -22.37 -3.15
N ARG A 10 -0.58 -23.62 -3.59
CA ARG A 10 0.57 -24.54 -3.76
C ARG A 10 1.62 -23.99 -4.72
N LEU A 11 1.19 -23.39 -5.82
CA LEU A 11 2.11 -22.76 -6.77
C LEU A 11 2.88 -21.62 -6.10
N LEU A 12 2.20 -20.80 -5.30
CA LEU A 12 2.81 -19.68 -4.57
C LEU A 12 3.83 -20.18 -3.55
N THR A 13 3.48 -21.17 -2.71
CA THR A 13 4.34 -21.63 -1.60
C THR A 13 5.48 -22.54 -2.04
N SER A 14 5.36 -23.19 -3.20
CA SER A 14 6.43 -24.00 -3.80
C SER A 14 7.52 -23.16 -4.48
N ASP A 15 7.28 -21.87 -4.69
CA ASP A 15 8.23 -20.96 -5.34
C ASP A 15 9.32 -20.51 -4.33
N PRO A 16 10.61 -20.81 -4.57
CA PRO A 16 11.68 -20.33 -3.69
C PRO A 16 11.79 -18.80 -3.66
N ASP A 17 11.42 -18.13 -4.75
CA ASP A 17 11.52 -16.68 -4.92
C ASP A 17 10.10 -16.09 -5.02
N CYS A 18 9.49 -15.80 -3.87
CA CYS A 18 8.17 -15.16 -3.72
C CYS A 18 7.74 -14.34 -4.95
N SER A 19 6.85 -14.89 -5.79
CA SER A 19 6.29 -14.16 -6.94
C SER A 19 5.34 -13.06 -6.45
N PRO A 20 5.73 -11.77 -6.43
CA PRO A 20 4.94 -10.73 -5.77
C PRO A 20 3.62 -10.46 -6.50
N LYS A 21 3.60 -10.75 -7.81
CA LYS A 21 2.42 -10.64 -8.66
C LYS A 21 1.38 -11.72 -8.31
N LEU A 22 1.83 -12.98 -8.19
CA LEU A 22 0.97 -14.09 -7.78
C LEU A 22 0.46 -13.88 -6.36
N LEU A 23 1.34 -13.45 -5.44
CA LEU A 23 0.98 -13.11 -4.08
C LEU A 23 -0.13 -12.04 -4.04
N LEU A 24 0.05 -10.91 -4.71
CA LEU A 24 -0.95 -9.85 -4.73
C LEU A 24 -2.29 -10.31 -5.33
N ARG A 25 -2.25 -11.14 -6.38
CA ARG A 25 -3.45 -11.75 -6.97
C ARG A 25 -4.19 -12.62 -5.94
N MET A 26 -3.45 -13.45 -5.22
CA MET A 26 -3.99 -14.33 -4.17
C MET A 26 -4.58 -13.54 -3.00
N LEU A 27 -3.93 -12.46 -2.58
CA LEU A 27 -4.39 -11.60 -1.49
C LEU A 27 -5.69 -10.86 -1.82
N LEU A 28 -5.96 -10.58 -3.10
CA LEU A 28 -7.16 -9.89 -3.58
C LEU A 28 -8.27 -10.83 -4.06
N TYR A 29 -8.00 -12.14 -4.15
CA TYR A 29 -8.94 -13.13 -4.62
C TYR A 29 -10.17 -13.23 -3.69
N GLU A 30 -11.37 -13.36 -4.30
CA GLU A 30 -12.68 -13.53 -3.62
C GLU A 30 -12.83 -12.72 -2.31
N ASP A 31 -12.85 -11.38 -2.42
CA ASP A 31 -13.01 -10.46 -1.28
C ASP A 31 -11.96 -10.68 -0.17
N CYS A 32 -10.70 -10.85 -0.59
CA CYS A 32 -9.54 -11.05 0.28
C CYS A 32 -9.65 -12.33 1.13
N HIS A 33 -10.11 -13.44 0.53
CA HIS A 33 -10.40 -14.68 1.23
C HIS A 33 -9.19 -15.24 2.00
N LEU A 34 -7.99 -15.21 1.38
CA LEU A 34 -6.79 -15.77 1.99
C LEU A 34 -6.35 -15.02 3.28
N PRO A 35 -6.21 -13.67 3.28
CA PRO A 35 -6.02 -12.90 4.51
C PRO A 35 -7.08 -13.18 5.58
N ARG A 36 -8.34 -13.33 5.17
CA ARG A 36 -9.44 -13.58 6.12
C ARG A 36 -9.31 -14.93 6.81
N ILE A 37 -8.99 -16.00 6.07
CA ILE A 37 -8.71 -17.32 6.66
C ILE A 37 -7.59 -17.21 7.69
N LEU A 38 -6.49 -16.50 7.38
CA LEU A 38 -5.39 -16.32 8.33
C LEU A 38 -5.85 -15.63 9.61
N LEU A 39 -6.59 -14.53 9.50
CA LEU A 39 -7.06 -13.79 10.68
C LEU A 39 -8.14 -14.53 11.46
N GLU A 40 -9.07 -15.22 10.79
CA GLU A 40 -10.12 -16.03 11.45
C GLU A 40 -9.55 -17.17 12.28
N ASN A 41 -8.41 -17.72 11.86
CA ASN A 41 -7.71 -18.83 12.52
C ASN A 41 -6.47 -18.33 13.28
N SER A 42 -6.48 -17.08 13.75
CA SER A 42 -5.40 -16.48 14.54
C SER A 42 -5.82 -16.24 16.00
N TYR A 43 -4.85 -15.96 16.87
CA TYR A 43 -5.12 -15.66 18.29
C TYR A 43 -5.89 -14.36 18.47
N PHE A 44 -5.85 -13.46 17.48
CA PHE A 44 -6.60 -12.20 17.54
C PHE A 44 -8.11 -12.40 17.69
N CYS A 45 -8.61 -13.56 17.27
CA CYS A 45 -10.04 -13.90 17.28
C CYS A 45 -10.43 -14.87 18.40
N GLN A 46 -9.52 -15.21 19.33
CA GLN A 46 -9.83 -16.12 20.44
C GLN A 46 -10.45 -15.36 21.62
N GLU A 47 -11.58 -15.87 22.12
CA GLU A 47 -12.29 -15.32 23.30
C GLU A 47 -11.60 -15.66 24.64
N SER A 48 -10.67 -16.62 24.63
CA SER A 48 -10.02 -17.18 25.82
C SER A 48 -8.51 -17.00 25.70
N GLY A 49 -7.89 -16.41 26.73
CA GLY A 49 -6.46 -16.06 26.78
C GLY A 49 -5.50 -17.24 26.65
N SER A 50 -5.35 -17.75 25.43
CA SER A 50 -4.20 -18.57 25.07
C SER A 50 -2.96 -17.69 25.21
N GLU A 51 -2.09 -18.05 26.16
CA GLU A 51 -0.80 -17.38 26.33
C GLU A 51 0.03 -17.60 25.07
N MET A 52 -0.02 -16.64 24.15
CA MET A 52 0.91 -16.56 23.03
C MET A 52 2.25 -16.03 23.51
N SER A 53 3.33 -16.53 22.92
CA SER A 53 4.65 -15.99 23.18
C SER A 53 4.71 -14.50 22.80
N THR A 54 5.52 -13.74 23.53
CA THR A 54 5.67 -12.31 23.23
C THR A 54 6.23 -12.05 21.83
N GLU A 55 7.01 -12.99 21.30
CA GLU A 55 7.51 -12.99 19.94
C GLU A 55 6.39 -13.16 18.91
N ASN A 56 5.47 -14.11 19.13
CA ASN A 56 4.35 -14.34 18.22
C ASN A 56 3.36 -13.16 18.24
N CYS A 57 3.14 -12.54 19.40
CA CYS A 57 2.33 -11.33 19.51
C CYS A 57 2.91 -10.17 18.68
N LYS A 58 4.22 -9.94 18.79
CA LYS A 58 4.91 -8.91 17.99
C LYS A 58 4.90 -9.24 16.50
N ALA A 59 5.10 -10.50 16.14
CA ALA A 59 5.08 -10.94 14.75
C ALA A 59 3.67 -10.77 14.13
N GLY A 60 2.62 -11.06 14.90
CA GLY A 60 1.23 -10.80 14.52
C GLY A 60 0.97 -9.31 14.33
N ASP A 61 1.42 -8.44 15.24
CA ASP A 61 1.27 -6.99 15.07
C ASP A 61 1.97 -6.51 13.79
N ASN A 62 3.19 -6.99 13.54
CA ASN A 62 3.91 -6.67 12.31
C ASN A 62 3.17 -7.18 11.05
N PHE A 63 2.50 -8.34 11.13
CA PHE A 63 1.68 -8.84 10.04
C PHE A 63 0.48 -7.94 9.74
N ILE A 64 -0.23 -7.47 10.78
CA ILE A 64 -1.33 -6.51 10.62
C ILE A 64 -0.82 -5.21 9.99
N VAL A 65 0.33 -4.70 10.42
CA VAL A 65 0.96 -3.51 9.82
C VAL A 65 1.32 -3.75 8.35
N ALA A 66 1.84 -4.92 8.00
CA ALA A 66 2.17 -5.28 6.62
C ALA A 66 0.91 -5.33 5.73
N LEU A 67 -0.14 -6.01 6.18
CA LEU A 67 -1.43 -6.04 5.47
C LEU A 67 -2.02 -4.64 5.33
N PHE A 68 -2.03 -3.87 6.42
CA PHE A 68 -2.57 -2.52 6.44
C PHE A 68 -1.87 -1.63 5.41
N ASN A 69 -0.53 -1.58 5.43
CA ASN A 69 0.25 -0.74 4.51
C ASN A 69 0.14 -1.21 3.06
N LEU A 70 0.09 -2.52 2.81
CA LEU A 70 -0.15 -3.07 1.47
C LEU A 70 -1.50 -2.62 0.93
N PHE A 71 -2.59 -2.88 1.67
CA PHE A 71 -3.94 -2.56 1.23
C PHE A 71 -4.23 -1.05 1.22
N LEU A 72 -3.53 -0.27 2.04
CA LEU A 72 -3.60 1.20 2.01
C LEU A 72 -3.14 1.79 0.66
N CYS A 73 -2.27 1.09 -0.07
CA CYS A 73 -1.85 1.50 -1.42
C CYS A 73 -2.96 1.31 -2.46
N LEU A 74 -3.99 0.50 -2.17
CA LEU A 74 -4.94 0.05 -3.17
C LEU A 74 -6.13 0.99 -3.31
N ASN A 75 -5.88 2.23 -3.75
CA ASN A 75 -6.95 3.21 -3.95
C ASN A 75 -8.00 2.77 -4.99
N ASN A 76 -7.63 1.89 -5.93
CA ASN A 76 -8.54 1.33 -6.94
C ASN A 76 -9.45 0.22 -6.39
N VAL A 77 -9.09 -0.38 -5.24
CA VAL A 77 -9.88 -1.42 -4.57
C VAL A 77 -9.99 -1.05 -3.08
N PRO A 78 -10.64 0.07 -2.74
CA PRO A 78 -10.61 0.62 -1.39
C PRO A 78 -11.24 -0.30 -0.34
N LYS A 79 -12.16 -1.19 -0.76
CA LYS A 79 -12.77 -2.20 0.11
C LYS A 79 -11.79 -3.27 0.61
N ALA A 80 -10.68 -3.50 -0.09
CA ALA A 80 -9.77 -4.62 0.19
C ALA A 80 -9.18 -4.55 1.61
N LEU A 81 -8.81 -3.35 2.07
CA LEU A 81 -8.30 -3.14 3.43
C LEU A 81 -9.32 -3.62 4.48
N THR A 82 -10.55 -3.16 4.36
CA THR A 82 -11.63 -3.49 5.30
C THR A 82 -12.01 -4.95 5.23
N GLN A 83 -12.09 -5.52 4.02
CA GLN A 83 -12.42 -6.93 3.81
C GLN A 83 -11.34 -7.86 4.37
N ALA A 84 -10.06 -7.58 4.09
CA ALA A 84 -8.95 -8.37 4.58
C ALA A 84 -8.89 -8.39 6.11
N LEU A 85 -9.13 -7.24 6.75
CA LEU A 85 -9.07 -7.09 8.20
C LEU A 85 -10.41 -7.40 8.90
N GLN A 86 -11.47 -7.69 8.17
CA GLN A 86 -12.83 -7.85 8.73
C GLN A 86 -12.89 -8.82 9.91
N PRO A 87 -12.29 -10.03 9.88
CA PRO A 87 -12.35 -10.96 11.01
C PRO A 87 -11.73 -10.38 12.28
N TYR A 88 -10.60 -9.69 12.13
CA TYR A 88 -9.91 -9.02 13.21
C TYR A 88 -10.73 -7.85 13.77
N LEU A 89 -11.36 -7.08 12.89
CA LEU A 89 -12.16 -5.92 13.28
C LEU A 89 -13.45 -6.32 14.03
N GLU A 90 -14.10 -7.40 13.59
CA GLU A 90 -15.34 -7.91 14.18
C GLU A 90 -15.11 -8.67 15.49
N ARG A 91 -14.29 -9.74 15.44
CA ARG A 91 -14.09 -10.62 16.61
C ARG A 91 -13.19 -10.00 17.67
N GLY A 92 -12.26 -9.14 17.27
CA GLY A 92 -11.42 -8.36 18.18
C GLY A 92 -12.07 -7.09 18.73
N HIS A 93 -13.37 -6.86 18.44
CA HIS A 93 -14.13 -5.67 18.86
C HIS A 93 -13.46 -4.32 18.52
N VAL A 94 -12.61 -4.30 17.49
CA VAL A 94 -11.74 -3.17 17.17
C VAL A 94 -12.51 -1.94 16.69
N TRP A 95 -13.69 -2.14 16.10
CA TRP A 95 -14.57 -1.07 15.61
C TRP A 95 -14.82 0.03 16.65
N GLN A 96 -14.94 -0.33 17.93
CA GLN A 96 -15.25 0.63 19.01
C GLN A 96 -14.15 1.69 19.18
N HIS A 97 -12.88 1.33 18.95
CA HIS A 97 -11.75 2.24 19.07
C HIS A 97 -11.70 3.31 17.98
N LEU A 98 -12.41 3.14 16.85
CA LEU A 98 -12.51 4.18 15.82
C LEU A 98 -13.34 5.38 16.28
N TYR A 99 -14.31 5.16 17.19
CA TYR A 99 -15.10 6.24 17.78
C TYR A 99 -14.28 7.10 18.74
N SER A 100 -13.39 6.48 19.51
CA SER A 100 -12.45 7.13 20.43
C SER A 100 -11.05 7.28 19.82
N LEU A 101 -10.94 7.42 18.48
CA LEU A 101 -9.63 7.42 17.79
C LEU A 101 -8.64 8.45 18.35
N ALA A 102 -9.14 9.62 18.74
CA ALA A 102 -8.34 10.69 19.32
C ALA A 102 -7.81 10.32 20.72
N ASP A 103 -8.50 9.49 21.51
CA ASP A 103 -8.02 9.15 22.84
C ASP A 103 -6.70 8.35 22.77
N THR A 104 -5.60 8.98 23.20
CA THR A 104 -4.25 8.39 23.24
C THR A 104 -3.92 7.77 24.59
N THR A 105 -4.82 7.81 25.57
CA THR A 105 -4.57 7.30 26.93
C THR A 105 -4.76 5.79 27.04
N GLN A 106 -5.56 5.20 26.15
CA GLN A 106 -5.89 3.79 26.16
C GLN A 106 -4.92 2.97 25.31
N ALA A 107 -4.59 1.77 25.77
CA ALA A 107 -3.97 0.76 24.92
C ALA A 107 -4.94 0.38 23.80
N VAL A 108 -4.48 0.43 22.55
CA VAL A 108 -5.30 0.17 21.36
C VAL A 108 -4.65 -0.89 20.47
N PRO A 109 -5.45 -1.64 19.69
CA PRO A 109 -4.92 -2.57 18.70
C PRO A 109 -4.04 -1.87 17.65
N VAL A 110 -3.03 -2.55 17.11
CA VAL A 110 -2.03 -1.96 16.19
C VAL A 110 -2.64 -1.31 14.95
N VAL A 111 -3.75 -1.85 14.43
CA VAL A 111 -4.48 -1.25 13.29
C VAL A 111 -5.03 0.15 13.64
N ILE A 112 -5.45 0.36 14.88
CA ILE A 112 -5.95 1.66 15.35
C ILE A 112 -4.82 2.67 15.39
N THR A 113 -3.62 2.26 15.83
CA THR A 113 -2.41 3.09 15.75
C THR A 113 -2.14 3.52 14.30
N CYS A 114 -2.20 2.59 13.35
CA CYS A 114 -1.98 2.88 11.93
C CYS A 114 -3.03 3.85 11.37
N VAL A 115 -4.31 3.65 11.68
CA VAL A 115 -5.40 4.55 11.27
C VAL A 115 -5.23 5.94 11.89
N ARG A 116 -4.90 5.99 13.19
CA ARG A 116 -4.67 7.22 13.94
C ARG A 116 -3.57 8.06 13.30
N GLU A 117 -2.43 7.45 12.96
CA GLU A 117 -1.32 8.15 12.30
C GLU A 117 -1.75 8.83 10.99
N ILE A 118 -2.56 8.15 10.17
CA ILE A 118 -3.05 8.72 8.90
C ILE A 118 -3.98 9.91 9.16
N VAL A 119 -4.93 9.76 10.09
CA VAL A 119 -5.89 10.82 10.41
C VAL A 119 -5.17 12.03 11.01
N PHE A 120 -4.24 11.83 11.95
CA PHE A 120 -3.44 12.89 12.55
C PHE A 120 -2.53 13.57 11.53
N LYS A 121 -1.85 12.81 10.67
CA LYS A 121 -1.04 13.40 9.60
C LYS A 121 -1.89 14.28 8.66
N SER A 122 -3.15 13.91 8.45
CA SER A 122 -4.09 14.68 7.63
C SER A 122 -4.57 15.98 8.31
N THR A 123 -4.49 16.11 9.64
CA THR A 123 -4.83 17.35 10.35
C THR A 123 -3.67 18.34 10.39
N ASN A 124 -2.42 17.90 10.19
CA ASN A 124 -1.22 18.73 10.31
C ASN A 124 -1.24 20.01 9.45
N SER A 125 -1.70 19.93 8.20
CA SER A 125 -1.76 21.09 7.30
C SER A 125 -2.75 22.14 7.82
N LEU A 126 -3.90 21.70 8.35
CA LEU A 126 -4.90 22.56 8.96
C LEU A 126 -4.38 23.16 10.27
N LEU A 127 -3.71 22.38 11.12
CA LEU A 127 -3.09 22.85 12.35
C LEU A 127 -2.06 23.95 12.07
N LEU A 128 -1.16 23.73 11.10
CA LEU A 128 -0.15 24.71 10.72
C LEU A 128 -0.79 26.00 10.19
N HIS A 129 -1.87 25.87 9.42
CA HIS A 129 -2.63 27.03 8.94
C HIS A 129 -3.26 27.82 10.09
N LEU A 130 -3.89 27.14 11.06
CA LEU A 130 -4.48 27.78 12.24
C LEU A 130 -3.42 28.50 13.08
N VAL A 131 -2.27 27.87 13.31
CA VAL A 131 -1.14 28.49 14.03
C VAL A 131 -0.68 29.75 13.32
N THR A 132 -0.44 29.66 12.01
CA THR A 132 0.00 30.81 11.20
C THR A 132 -1.01 31.95 11.26
N MET A 133 -2.31 31.64 11.20
CA MET A 133 -3.39 32.63 11.27
C MET A 133 -3.44 33.34 12.63
N VAL A 134 -3.28 32.60 13.73
CA VAL A 134 -3.26 33.17 15.09
C VAL A 134 -2.04 34.05 15.30
N LEU A 135 -0.85 33.63 14.83
CA LEU A 135 0.38 34.40 14.94
C LEU A 135 0.41 35.66 14.06
N SER A 136 -0.30 35.63 12.93
CA SER A 136 -0.40 36.78 12.01
C SER A 136 -1.35 37.87 12.49
N GLN A 137 -2.06 37.67 13.61
CA GLN A 137 -3.02 38.63 14.13
C GLN A 137 -2.29 39.81 14.80
N PRO A 138 -2.54 41.07 14.40
CA PRO A 138 -1.80 42.20 14.95
C PRO A 138 -2.07 42.36 16.45
N VAL A 139 -0.98 42.43 17.23
CA VAL A 139 -0.99 42.82 18.65
C VAL A 139 -1.35 44.31 18.71
N MET A 140 -2.64 44.62 18.63
CA MET A 140 -3.14 45.92 19.11
C MET A 140 -2.95 45.91 20.63
N GLY A 141 -2.00 46.72 21.08
CA GLY A 141 -1.48 46.75 22.43
C GLY A 141 -2.59 46.97 23.45
N GLU A 142 -2.98 45.91 24.12
CA GLU A 142 -3.53 45.89 25.46
C GLU A 142 -3.28 44.48 26.00
N SER A 143 -2.81 44.43 27.25
CA SER A 143 -2.15 43.29 27.86
C SER A 143 -2.90 41.96 27.69
N ARG A 144 -2.12 40.91 27.41
CA ARG A 144 -2.56 39.53 27.17
C ARG A 144 -3.11 38.80 28.41
N GLY A 145 -3.68 39.54 29.37
CA GLY A 145 -4.14 39.02 30.66
C GLY A 145 -5.56 39.46 31.08
N ALA A 146 -6.31 40.14 30.21
CA ALA A 146 -7.70 40.49 30.48
C ALA A 146 -8.67 39.57 29.72
N PRO A 147 -9.75 39.06 30.37
CA PRO A 147 -10.72 38.18 29.72
C PRO A 147 -11.32 38.90 28.51
N LEU A 148 -11.29 38.24 27.34
CA LEU A 148 -11.73 38.76 26.04
C LEU A 148 -13.01 39.62 26.14
N LYS A 149 -12.83 40.94 26.30
CA LYS A 149 -13.78 41.97 25.87
C LYS A 149 -13.34 42.47 24.50
N ARG A 150 -13.22 41.58 23.52
CA ARG A 150 -12.95 41.98 22.13
C ARG A 150 -14.24 41.88 21.34
N HIS A 151 -14.81 43.03 21.00
CA HIS A 151 -15.80 43.13 19.92
C HIS A 151 -15.20 42.47 18.67
N THR A 152 -15.93 41.55 18.04
CA THR A 152 -15.47 40.89 16.80
C THR A 152 -15.25 41.96 15.73
N PRO A 153 -14.02 42.13 15.19
CA PRO A 153 -13.78 43.13 14.15
C PRO A 153 -14.65 42.82 12.94
N GLU A 154 -15.54 43.75 12.57
CA GLU A 154 -16.42 43.63 11.40
C GLU A 154 -15.65 43.32 10.11
N SER A 155 -14.37 43.73 10.05
CA SER A 155 -13.45 43.49 8.94
C SER A 155 -13.11 42.02 8.69
N ILE A 156 -13.16 41.14 9.69
CA ILE A 156 -12.94 39.70 9.50
C ILE A 156 -14.21 39.04 8.94
N LEU A 157 -15.37 39.45 9.46
CA LEU A 157 -16.67 38.90 9.05
C LEU A 157 -17.06 39.30 7.62
N ALA A 158 -16.63 40.49 7.19
CA ALA A 158 -16.76 40.96 5.82
C ALA A 158 -15.81 40.24 4.83
N LYS A 159 -14.69 39.68 5.32
CA LYS A 159 -13.70 38.96 4.51
C LYS A 159 -13.96 37.46 4.41
N ILE A 160 -14.82 36.89 5.26
CA ILE A 160 -15.22 35.49 5.17
C ILE A 160 -16.23 35.33 4.02
N PRO A 161 -15.93 34.55 2.98
CA PRO A 161 -16.84 34.34 1.85
C PRO A 161 -18.20 33.78 2.29
N ASN A 162 -19.28 34.22 1.63
CA ASN A 162 -20.63 33.66 1.84
C ASN A 162 -20.70 32.19 1.46
N ASP A 163 -19.99 31.81 0.40
CA ASP A 163 -19.75 30.43 0.01
C ASP A 163 -18.26 30.18 -0.13
N TRP A 164 -17.77 29.18 0.59
CA TRP A 164 -16.50 28.55 0.28
C TRP A 164 -16.76 27.57 -0.86
N ASN A 165 -16.38 27.96 -2.07
CA ASN A 165 -16.16 26.98 -3.13
C ASN A 165 -14.91 26.21 -2.74
N TYR A 166 -15.10 25.09 -2.03
CA TYR A 166 -14.13 24.02 -2.01
C TYR A 166 -14.05 23.45 -3.43
N ASN A 167 -13.50 24.22 -4.37
CA ASN A 167 -12.97 23.64 -5.59
C ASN A 167 -11.97 22.60 -5.09
N LEU A 168 -12.24 21.33 -5.40
CA LEU A 168 -11.27 20.25 -5.25
C LEU A 168 -9.97 20.81 -5.82
N LEU A 169 -9.04 21.21 -4.94
CA LEU A 169 -7.94 22.08 -5.36
C LEU A 169 -7.27 21.38 -6.53
N ASP A 170 -7.12 22.16 -7.61
CA ASP A 170 -6.77 21.74 -8.95
C ASP A 170 -5.86 20.50 -8.93
N ARG A 171 -6.23 19.49 -9.72
CA ARG A 171 -5.70 18.11 -9.75
C ARG A 171 -4.22 18.04 -10.21
N ARG A 172 -3.48 19.13 -10.06
CA ARG A 172 -2.15 19.39 -10.59
C ARG A 172 -1.36 20.20 -9.56
N GLY A 173 -0.70 19.51 -8.64
CA GLY A 173 0.50 20.06 -7.98
C GLY A 173 0.47 20.34 -6.48
N ILE A 174 -0.52 19.85 -5.72
CA ILE A 174 -0.32 19.68 -4.26
C ILE A 174 -0.05 18.21 -4.02
N ASP A 175 1.08 17.94 -3.37
CA ASP A 175 1.51 16.61 -2.96
C ASP A 175 0.31 15.74 -2.56
N SER A 176 0.19 14.56 -3.15
CA SER A 176 -0.84 13.54 -2.91
C SER A 176 -0.90 13.05 -1.45
N ASN A 177 -0.21 13.71 -0.53
CA ASN A 177 -0.03 13.41 0.89
C ASN A 177 -1.06 14.10 1.81
N THR A 178 -1.95 14.95 1.30
CA THR A 178 -2.91 15.70 2.15
C THR A 178 -4.35 15.16 2.14
N SER A 179 -4.70 14.28 1.21
CA SER A 179 -6.03 13.67 1.15
C SER A 179 -6.06 12.31 1.84
N ILE A 180 -7.06 12.07 2.68
CA ILE A 180 -7.27 10.78 3.33
C ILE A 180 -7.44 9.67 2.26
N PRO A 181 -6.63 8.60 2.30
CA PRO A 181 -6.66 7.53 1.30
C PRO A 181 -8.03 6.88 1.16
N ALA A 182 -8.36 6.41 -0.05
CA ALA A 182 -9.65 5.78 -0.32
C ALA A 182 -9.95 4.56 0.56
N PRO A 183 -8.97 3.68 0.87
CA PRO A 183 -9.18 2.57 1.80
C PRO A 183 -9.58 3.02 3.22
N ILE A 184 -9.03 4.13 3.71
CA ILE A 184 -9.38 4.68 5.03
C ILE A 184 -10.80 5.24 5.00
N ARG A 185 -11.16 5.99 3.96
CA ARG A 185 -12.55 6.49 3.82
C ARG A 185 -13.56 5.34 3.80
N PHE A 186 -13.27 4.26 3.08
CA PHE A 186 -14.12 3.07 3.05
C PHE A 186 -14.22 2.41 4.43
N LEU A 187 -13.10 2.23 5.14
CA LEU A 187 -13.07 1.68 6.49
C LEU A 187 -13.99 2.44 7.45
N PHE A 188 -13.95 3.77 7.45
CA PHE A 188 -14.82 4.59 8.29
C PHE A 188 -16.29 4.49 7.90
N GLN A 189 -16.60 4.42 6.60
CA GLN A 189 -17.98 4.22 6.13
C GLN A 189 -18.54 2.87 6.57
N ASP A 190 -17.73 1.83 6.57
CA ASP A 190 -18.16 0.51 7.01
C ASP A 190 -18.31 0.46 8.54
N ALA A 191 -17.35 1.04 9.27
CA ALA A 191 -17.42 1.21 10.72
C ALA A 191 -18.70 1.95 11.16
N GLU A 192 -19.15 2.97 10.42
CA GLU A 192 -20.40 3.69 10.71
C GLU A 192 -21.62 2.76 10.70
N LYS A 193 -21.66 1.77 9.80
CA LYS A 193 -22.75 0.78 9.74
C LYS A 193 -22.71 -0.16 10.95
N HIS A 194 -21.50 -0.60 11.32
CA HIS A 194 -21.29 -1.48 12.47
C HIS A 194 -21.60 -0.79 13.80
N LEU A 195 -21.24 0.48 13.96
CA LEU A 195 -21.45 1.26 15.18
C LEU A 195 -22.86 1.88 15.29
N SER A 196 -23.84 1.34 14.54
CA SER A 196 -25.20 1.87 14.43
C SER A 196 -25.97 1.98 15.77
N GLN A 197 -25.52 1.35 16.85
CA GLN A 197 -26.05 1.57 18.20
C GLN A 197 -25.68 2.96 18.79
N HIS A 198 -24.55 3.54 18.38
CA HIS A 198 -24.16 4.94 18.66
C HIS A 198 -24.76 5.96 17.66
N SER A 199 -25.62 5.50 16.73
CA SER A 199 -26.03 6.22 15.51
C SER A 199 -26.78 7.53 15.67
N ARG A 200 -27.28 7.91 16.87
CA ARG A 200 -27.98 9.19 17.01
C ARG A 200 -27.02 10.38 16.98
N GLN A 201 -25.80 10.22 17.51
CA GLN A 201 -24.78 11.28 17.56
C GLN A 201 -23.94 11.35 16.28
N LEU A 202 -23.72 10.21 15.61
CA LEU A 202 -22.92 10.12 14.37
C LEU A 202 -23.73 10.46 13.10
N ARG A 203 -25.06 10.33 13.14
CA ARG A 203 -25.95 10.57 11.98
C ARG A 203 -25.84 11.94 11.29
N PRO A 204 -25.51 13.05 11.98
CA PRO A 204 -25.31 14.35 11.34
C PRO A 204 -23.86 14.62 10.90
N MET A 205 -22.85 14.06 11.57
CA MET A 205 -21.43 14.35 11.29
C MET A 205 -20.69 13.28 10.47
N GLY A 206 -20.95 12.01 10.75
CA GLY A 206 -20.18 10.88 10.20
C GLY A 206 -18.95 10.61 11.07
N LEU A 207 -18.53 9.35 11.13
CA LEU A 207 -17.43 8.88 11.98
C LEU A 207 -16.09 9.43 11.49
N LEU A 208 -15.85 9.50 10.18
CA LEU A 208 -14.58 10.04 9.67
C LEU A 208 -14.38 11.51 10.06
N LEU A 209 -15.41 12.34 9.85
CA LEU A 209 -15.36 13.76 10.20
C LEU A 209 -15.31 13.96 11.72
N TRP A 210 -16.05 13.14 12.47
CA TRP A 210 -15.94 13.08 13.93
C TRP A 210 -14.50 12.83 14.38
N SER A 211 -13.87 11.74 13.92
CA SER A 211 -12.51 11.38 14.31
C SER A 211 -11.49 12.42 13.86
N PHE A 212 -11.63 13.00 12.65
CA PHE A 212 -10.76 14.07 12.17
C PHE A 212 -10.81 15.30 13.07
N LEU A 213 -12.02 15.77 13.42
CA LEU A 213 -12.19 16.95 14.26
C LEU A 213 -11.79 16.68 15.72
N SER A 214 -12.05 15.48 16.24
CA SER A 214 -11.56 15.08 17.57
C SER A 214 -10.04 15.08 17.64
N SER A 215 -9.35 14.55 16.62
CA SER A 215 -7.89 14.60 16.52
C SER A 215 -7.37 16.03 16.42
N LEU A 216 -8.08 16.91 15.68
CA LEU A 216 -7.76 18.32 15.58
C LEU A 216 -7.86 19.02 16.95
N ILE A 217 -8.96 18.82 17.68
CA ILE A 217 -9.20 19.41 19.00
C ILE A 217 -8.09 19.01 19.97
N GLN A 218 -7.79 17.71 20.06
CA GLN A 218 -6.74 17.21 20.93
C GLN A 218 -5.37 17.82 20.61
N SER A 219 -5.06 17.98 19.32
CA SER A 219 -3.80 18.58 18.88
C SER A 219 -3.72 20.08 19.21
N LEU A 220 -4.86 20.79 19.24
CA LEU A 220 -4.95 22.19 19.67
C LEU A 220 -4.82 22.34 21.20
N GLU A 221 -5.22 21.33 21.97
CA GLU A 221 -5.11 21.29 23.44
C GLU A 221 -3.71 20.89 23.93
N ALA A 222 -2.86 20.35 23.05
CA ALA A 222 -1.50 19.92 23.34
C ALA A 222 -0.46 20.93 22.79
N PRO A 223 -0.12 22.00 23.53
CA PRO A 223 0.74 23.09 23.03
C PRO A 223 2.13 22.62 22.63
N ASN A 224 2.72 21.68 23.38
CA ASN A 224 4.08 21.19 23.10
C ASN A 224 4.15 20.46 21.75
N THR A 225 3.13 19.68 21.40
CA THR A 225 3.07 19.00 20.10
C THR A 225 2.88 19.99 18.95
N LEU A 226 2.20 21.11 19.21
CA LEU A 226 1.94 22.14 18.21
C LEU A 226 3.17 23.02 17.95
N GLU A 227 3.95 23.32 18.98
CA GLU A 227 5.26 24.00 18.86
C GLU A 227 6.25 23.11 18.10
N GLN A 228 6.30 21.80 18.40
CA GLN A 228 7.13 20.84 17.67
C GLN A 228 6.73 20.73 16.19
N LEU A 229 5.43 20.71 15.90
CA LEU A 229 4.91 20.61 14.53
C LEU A 229 5.15 21.88 13.71
N SER A 230 4.99 23.06 14.33
CA SER A 230 5.13 24.35 13.66
C SER A 230 6.57 24.87 13.62
N GLY A 231 7.44 24.41 14.52
CA GLY A 231 8.79 24.95 14.71
C GLY A 231 8.80 26.36 15.29
N LEU A 232 7.67 26.83 15.85
CA LEU A 232 7.48 28.18 16.36
C LEU A 232 7.10 28.14 17.85
N ASP A 233 7.68 29.05 18.63
CA ASP A 233 7.31 29.23 20.04
C ASP A 233 5.96 29.95 20.14
N LEU A 234 5.01 29.32 20.81
CA LEU A 234 3.68 29.88 21.03
C LEU A 234 3.64 30.57 22.39
N ASP A 235 3.34 31.86 22.39
CA ASP A 235 3.09 32.58 23.62
C ASP A 235 1.76 32.14 24.30
N GLY A 236 1.57 32.52 25.57
CA GLY A 236 0.39 32.14 26.35
C GLY A 236 -0.96 32.56 25.74
N GLY A 237 -1.05 33.73 25.12
CA GLY A 237 -2.32 34.17 24.52
C GLY A 237 -2.62 33.51 23.17
N SER A 238 -1.59 33.13 22.41
CA SER A 238 -1.77 32.29 21.22
C SER A 238 -2.26 30.89 21.59
N LYS A 239 -1.69 30.31 22.66
CA LYS A 239 -2.14 29.02 23.24
C LYS A 239 -3.60 29.07 23.68
N GLU A 240 -4.00 30.12 24.42
CA GLU A 240 -5.40 30.32 24.83
C GLU A 240 -6.35 30.49 23.64
N CYS A 241 -5.92 31.21 22.59
CA CYS A 241 -6.74 31.40 21.40
C CYS A 241 -6.96 30.08 20.64
N LEU A 242 -5.91 29.28 20.45
CA LEU A 242 -5.99 27.97 19.79
C LEU A 242 -6.84 26.97 20.61
N SER A 243 -6.69 26.98 21.94
CA SER A 243 -7.55 26.20 22.84
C SER A 243 -9.02 26.63 22.73
N LEU A 244 -9.31 27.93 22.68
CA LEU A 244 -10.68 28.43 22.49
C LEU A 244 -11.27 27.99 21.15
N ILE A 245 -10.46 27.94 20.08
CA ILE A 245 -10.91 27.38 18.79
C ILE A 245 -11.28 25.92 18.94
N GLY A 246 -10.45 25.11 19.63
CA GLY A 246 -10.76 23.71 19.95
C GLY A 246 -12.09 23.56 20.70
N GLU A 247 -12.31 24.36 21.75
CA GLU A 247 -13.55 24.34 22.52
C GLU A 247 -14.78 24.75 21.68
N CYS A 248 -14.63 25.73 20.78
CA CYS A 248 -15.68 26.14 19.85
C CYS A 248 -16.02 25.02 18.85
N VAL A 249 -15.01 24.33 18.30
CA VAL A 249 -15.21 23.17 17.41
C VAL A 249 -15.89 22.04 18.18
N LEU A 250 -15.45 21.73 19.39
CA LEU A 250 -16.07 20.70 20.24
C LEU A 250 -17.55 21.01 20.53
N ALA A 251 -17.85 22.27 20.88
CA ALA A 251 -19.22 22.71 21.09
C ALA A 251 -20.06 22.64 19.81
N ALA A 252 -19.49 22.95 18.64
CA ALA A 252 -20.14 22.81 17.33
C ALA A 252 -20.36 21.33 16.93
N MET A 253 -19.48 20.41 17.32
CA MET A 253 -19.63 18.96 17.10
C MET A 253 -20.74 18.34 17.96
N SER A 254 -21.22 19.03 19.00
CA SER A 254 -22.09 18.47 20.04
C SER A 254 -23.55 18.91 19.92
N ILE A 255 -24.39 18.01 19.39
CA ILE A 255 -25.85 18.02 19.54
C ILE A 255 -26.21 17.61 20.99
N GLN A 256 -26.91 18.48 21.71
CA GLN A 256 -27.32 18.35 23.14
C GLN A 256 -26.19 17.89 24.08
N GLN A 257 -25.33 18.81 24.51
CA GLN A 257 -24.40 18.51 25.59
C GLN A 257 -25.14 18.23 26.91
N LYS A 258 -24.71 17.18 27.61
CA LYS A 258 -24.82 17.06 29.07
C LYS A 258 -23.82 18.05 29.69
N GLY A 259 -24.13 19.35 29.64
CA GLY A 259 -23.29 20.40 30.22
C GLY A 259 -23.46 21.75 29.54
N VAL A 260 -23.34 22.83 30.31
CA VAL A 260 -23.37 24.21 29.78
C VAL A 260 -21.98 24.56 29.27
N PRO A 261 -21.79 24.90 27.98
CA PRO A 261 -20.51 25.38 27.46
C PRO A 261 -19.99 26.58 28.26
N LYS A 262 -18.66 26.78 28.30
CA LYS A 262 -18.09 27.99 28.91
C LYS A 262 -18.75 29.24 28.33
N LEU A 263 -19.01 30.24 29.17
CA LEU A 263 -19.71 31.47 28.77
C LEU A 263 -19.05 32.15 27.55
N THR A 264 -17.71 32.09 27.46
CA THR A 264 -16.95 32.63 26.32
C THR A 264 -17.26 31.89 25.01
N VAL A 265 -17.31 30.55 25.03
CA VAL A 265 -17.65 29.71 23.88
C VAL A 265 -19.08 30.01 23.42
N HIS A 266 -20.02 30.10 24.35
CA HIS A 266 -21.41 30.42 24.03
C HIS A 266 -21.55 31.79 23.36
N LYS A 267 -20.85 32.82 23.86
CA LYS A 267 -20.84 34.16 23.25
C LYS A 267 -20.27 34.15 21.82
N VAL A 268 -19.19 33.39 21.58
CA VAL A 268 -18.58 33.28 20.24
C VAL A 268 -19.54 32.60 19.27
N LEU A 269 -20.12 31.46 19.67
CA LEU A 269 -21.07 30.72 18.83
C LEU A 269 -22.35 31.51 18.57
N GLN A 270 -22.89 32.21 19.59
CA GLN A 270 -24.06 33.09 19.43
C GLN A 270 -23.76 34.24 18.47
N ALA A 271 -22.63 34.94 18.63
CA ALA A 271 -22.25 36.02 17.74
C ALA A 271 -22.04 35.53 16.29
N LEU A 272 -21.55 34.30 16.12
CA LEU A 272 -21.44 33.67 14.80
C LEU A 272 -22.80 33.34 14.21
N GLU A 273 -23.73 32.80 15.00
CA GLU A 273 -25.10 32.49 14.55
C GLU A 273 -25.89 33.77 14.19
N GLU A 274 -25.77 34.83 15.00
CA GLU A 274 -26.40 36.14 14.72
C GLU A 274 -25.89 36.76 13.41
N LYS A 275 -24.60 36.60 13.12
CA LYS A 275 -23.98 37.17 11.91
C LYS A 275 -24.10 36.27 10.68
N ARG A 276 -24.19 34.95 10.88
CA ARG A 276 -24.14 33.91 9.85
C ARG A 276 -25.06 32.74 10.25
N PRO A 277 -26.38 32.89 10.13
CA PRO A 277 -27.32 31.86 10.55
C PRO A 277 -27.11 30.54 9.78
N ASN A 278 -27.18 29.41 10.49
CA ASN A 278 -26.96 28.04 9.97
C ASN A 278 -25.58 27.75 9.36
N TRP A 279 -24.64 28.68 9.36
CA TRP A 279 -23.37 28.51 8.63
C TRP A 279 -22.58 27.31 9.11
N ILE A 280 -22.48 27.10 10.43
CA ILE A 280 -21.78 25.95 11.03
C ILE A 280 -22.39 24.64 10.51
N ASN A 281 -23.71 24.51 10.56
CA ASN A 281 -24.42 23.32 10.10
C ASN A 281 -24.19 23.06 8.61
N THR A 282 -24.24 24.10 7.78
CA THR A 282 -23.97 24.00 6.34
C THR A 282 -22.53 23.55 6.07
N GLN A 283 -21.54 24.09 6.79
CA GLN A 283 -20.15 23.66 6.63
C GLN A 283 -19.94 22.20 7.07
N MET A 284 -20.56 21.78 8.18
CA MET A 284 -20.48 20.39 8.64
C MET A 284 -21.12 19.41 7.64
N GLN A 285 -22.24 19.78 7.04
CA GLN A 285 -22.86 18.98 5.98
C GLN A 285 -21.98 18.91 4.72
N LYS A 286 -21.37 20.03 4.30
CA LYS A 286 -20.41 20.06 3.18
C LYS A 286 -19.20 19.17 3.46
N ALA A 287 -18.60 19.27 4.65
CA ALA A 287 -17.47 18.45 5.07
C ALA A 287 -17.82 16.95 5.11
N ARG A 288 -19.00 16.59 5.66
CA ARG A 288 -19.50 15.21 5.66
C ARG A 288 -19.63 14.67 4.23
N LYS A 289 -20.16 15.49 3.32
CA LYS A 289 -20.30 15.12 1.90
C LYS A 289 -18.94 14.78 1.28
N LEU A 290 -17.92 15.61 1.52
CA LEU A 290 -16.55 15.38 1.03
C LEU A 290 -15.91 14.09 1.59
N CYS A 291 -16.19 13.76 2.85
CA CYS A 291 -15.78 12.48 3.45
C CYS A 291 -16.46 11.27 2.79
N ALA A 292 -17.66 11.44 2.20
CA ALA A 292 -18.47 10.37 1.64
C ALA A 292 -18.35 10.18 0.11
N GLU A 293 -18.24 11.26 -0.66
CA GLU A 293 -18.41 11.29 -2.14
C GLU A 293 -17.33 10.51 -2.92
N SER A 294 -16.13 10.42 -2.38
CA SER A 294 -14.97 9.89 -3.09
C SER A 294 -14.85 8.36 -3.10
N VAL A 295 -15.84 7.62 -2.57
CA VAL A 295 -15.87 6.14 -2.57
C VAL A 295 -16.70 5.56 -3.72
N PHE A 296 -17.64 6.33 -4.27
CA PHE A 296 -18.65 5.81 -5.21
C PHE A 296 -18.50 6.28 -6.66
N GLU A 297 -17.86 7.42 -6.93
CA GLU A 297 -17.79 7.93 -8.32
C GLU A 297 -16.96 7.05 -9.26
N GLN A 298 -16.00 6.27 -8.77
CA GLN A 298 -15.29 5.28 -9.62
C GLN A 298 -16.07 3.98 -9.84
N GLY A 299 -17.12 3.71 -9.05
CA GLY A 299 -17.85 2.45 -9.06
C GLY A 299 -19.16 2.46 -9.85
N ALA A 300 -19.67 3.63 -10.24
CA ALA A 300 -20.94 3.77 -10.97
C ALA A 300 -20.75 3.79 -12.50
N GLU A 301 -19.69 4.42 -13.02
CA GLU A 301 -19.45 4.53 -14.47
C GLU A 301 -18.64 3.37 -15.09
N ARG A 302 -18.06 2.46 -14.29
CA ARG A 302 -17.26 1.31 -14.77
C ARG A 302 -17.84 -0.06 -14.40
N ARG A 303 -19.16 -0.20 -14.40
CA ARG A 303 -19.79 -1.53 -14.32
C ARG A 303 -20.02 -2.10 -15.71
N SER A 304 -18.94 -2.52 -16.34
CA SER A 304 -18.98 -3.72 -17.16
C SER A 304 -18.52 -4.88 -16.27
N ALA A 305 -19.27 -5.97 -16.24
CA ALA A 305 -18.89 -7.19 -15.50
C ALA A 305 -17.55 -7.79 -15.99
N ALA A 306 -16.99 -7.30 -17.11
CA ALA A 306 -15.67 -7.65 -17.61
C ALA A 306 -14.51 -6.83 -16.98
N ASP A 307 -14.78 -5.76 -16.22
CA ASP A 307 -13.76 -4.86 -15.64
C ASP A 307 -13.39 -5.17 -14.17
N ALA A 308 -14.08 -6.12 -13.54
CA ALA A 308 -13.88 -6.48 -12.13
C ALA A 308 -12.65 -7.38 -11.91
N GLU A 309 -12.12 -8.01 -12.96
CA GLU A 309 -10.86 -8.73 -12.87
C GLU A 309 -9.69 -7.73 -12.99
N LEU A 310 -8.87 -7.68 -11.95
CA LEU A 310 -7.61 -6.94 -11.97
C LEU A 310 -6.74 -7.50 -13.09
N THR A 311 -6.70 -6.79 -14.22
CA THR A 311 -5.86 -7.21 -15.34
C THR A 311 -4.40 -7.32 -14.91
N GLU A 312 -3.65 -8.23 -15.53
CA GLU A 312 -2.22 -8.44 -15.23
C GLU A 312 -1.40 -7.14 -15.28
N GLN A 313 -1.82 -6.17 -16.11
CA GLN A 313 -1.24 -4.82 -16.18
C GLN A 313 -1.59 -3.96 -14.95
N LYS A 314 -2.84 -3.98 -14.48
CA LYS A 314 -3.26 -3.27 -13.26
C LYS A 314 -2.54 -3.81 -12.03
N ILE A 315 -2.37 -5.14 -11.93
CA ILE A 315 -1.59 -5.77 -10.85
C ILE A 315 -0.13 -5.30 -10.91
N GLY A 316 0.47 -5.23 -12.11
CA GLY A 316 1.83 -4.71 -12.29
C GLY A 316 2.01 -3.28 -11.81
N LEU A 317 1.07 -2.37 -12.14
CA LEU A 317 1.10 -0.98 -11.70
C LEU A 317 0.94 -0.84 -10.19
N ILE A 318 0.03 -1.61 -9.59
CA ILE A 318 -0.15 -1.63 -8.14
C ILE A 318 1.12 -2.13 -7.44
N LEU A 319 1.71 -3.21 -7.95
CA LEU A 319 2.92 -3.77 -7.37
C LEU A 319 4.07 -2.75 -7.44
N GLN A 320 4.17 -2.02 -8.55
CA GLN A 320 5.11 -0.91 -8.66
C GLN A 320 4.85 0.14 -7.57
N GLU A 321 3.61 0.61 -7.41
CA GLU A 321 3.27 1.59 -6.37
C GLU A 321 3.62 1.10 -4.96
N VAL A 322 3.28 -0.15 -4.63
CA VAL A 322 3.60 -0.78 -3.34
C VAL A 322 5.11 -0.81 -3.13
N CYS A 323 5.89 -1.31 -4.11
CA CYS A 323 7.33 -1.42 -3.99
C CYS A 323 8.06 -0.08 -3.93
N HIS A 324 7.48 1.01 -4.45
CA HIS A 324 8.05 2.36 -4.35
C HIS A 324 7.81 2.99 -2.96
N LYS A 325 6.87 2.47 -2.16
CA LYS A 325 6.70 2.93 -0.77
C LYS A 325 7.79 2.35 0.13
N ALA A 326 8.19 3.13 1.14
CA ALA A 326 9.12 2.68 2.16
C ALA A 326 8.60 1.38 2.81
N GLY A 327 9.41 0.32 2.77
CA GLY A 327 9.06 -0.98 3.33
C GLY A 327 8.09 -1.84 2.50
N GLY A 328 7.66 -1.41 1.32
CA GLY A 328 6.66 -2.13 0.50
C GLY A 328 7.06 -3.57 0.14
N SER A 329 8.30 -3.75 -0.33
CA SER A 329 8.85 -5.08 -0.65
C SER A 329 9.03 -5.97 0.59
N SER A 330 9.35 -5.39 1.75
CA SER A 330 9.39 -6.13 3.01
C SER A 330 8.01 -6.58 3.47
N TYR A 331 6.96 -5.78 3.28
CA TYR A 331 5.59 -6.19 3.62
C TYR A 331 5.14 -7.38 2.79
N LEU A 332 5.38 -7.35 1.48
CA LEU A 332 5.05 -8.48 0.59
C LEU A 332 5.80 -9.75 1.00
N ARG A 333 7.11 -9.63 1.28
CA ARG A 333 7.92 -10.76 1.74
C ARG A 333 7.44 -11.32 3.08
N GLN A 334 7.09 -10.46 4.03
CA GLN A 334 6.58 -10.89 5.32
C GLN A 334 5.24 -11.62 5.19
N ILE A 335 4.31 -11.07 4.41
CA ILE A 335 3.01 -11.71 4.15
C ILE A 335 3.21 -13.07 3.47
N TYR A 336 4.14 -13.14 2.51
CA TYR A 336 4.51 -14.40 1.85
C TYR A 336 5.00 -15.46 2.83
N HIS A 337 5.96 -15.13 3.70
CA HIS A 337 6.50 -16.10 4.66
C HIS A 337 5.45 -16.60 5.65
N ILE A 338 4.52 -15.73 6.06
CA ILE A 338 3.40 -16.15 6.92
C ILE A 338 2.45 -17.08 6.16
N ILE A 339 2.15 -16.81 4.88
CA ILE A 339 1.37 -17.73 4.05
C ILE A 339 2.10 -19.08 3.91
N GLN A 340 3.40 -19.05 3.62
CA GLN A 340 4.23 -20.24 3.43
C GLN A 340 4.30 -21.09 4.70
N GLY A 341 4.57 -20.48 5.86
CA GLY A 341 4.64 -21.19 7.14
C GLY A 341 3.30 -21.73 7.64
N ASN A 342 2.18 -21.27 7.08
CA ASN A 342 0.83 -21.69 7.45
C ASN A 342 0.11 -22.42 6.29
N GLU A 343 0.85 -22.96 5.30
CA GLU A 343 0.26 -23.61 4.13
C GLU A 343 -0.71 -24.73 4.51
N ASP A 344 -0.35 -25.58 5.47
CA ASP A 344 -1.19 -26.72 5.88
C ASP A 344 -2.55 -26.28 6.43
N ILE A 345 -2.56 -25.22 7.26
CA ILE A 345 -3.78 -24.62 7.80
C ILE A 345 -4.63 -24.08 6.65
N LEU A 346 -4.02 -23.29 5.77
CA LEU A 346 -4.71 -22.71 4.62
C LEU A 346 -5.29 -23.77 3.69
N MET A 347 -4.51 -24.79 3.34
CA MET A 347 -4.94 -25.90 2.49
C MET A 347 -6.07 -26.72 3.13
N SER A 348 -6.05 -26.93 4.45
CA SER A 348 -7.11 -27.63 5.17
C SER A 348 -8.45 -26.88 5.09
N LYS A 349 -8.42 -25.56 5.28
CA LYS A 349 -9.60 -24.68 5.23
C LYS A 349 -10.14 -24.51 3.83
N LEU A 350 -9.27 -24.35 2.82
CA LEU A 350 -9.64 -24.29 1.41
C LEU A 350 -10.20 -25.61 0.86
N SER A 351 -9.82 -26.74 1.46
CA SER A 351 -10.31 -28.07 1.04
C SER A 351 -11.57 -28.52 1.80
N GLY A 352 -12.10 -27.70 2.72
CA GLY A 352 -13.26 -28.05 3.55
C GLY A 352 -13.03 -29.22 4.51
N ARG A 353 -11.78 -29.55 4.85
CA ARG A 353 -11.46 -30.66 5.75
C ARG A 353 -11.48 -30.19 7.20
N THR A 354 -12.59 -30.41 7.90
CA THR A 354 -12.70 -30.18 9.35
C THR A 354 -12.24 -31.44 10.10
N ASN A 355 -10.95 -31.54 10.44
CA ASN A 355 -10.51 -32.56 11.38
C ASN A 355 -10.74 -32.03 12.81
N VAL A 356 -11.60 -32.72 13.58
CA VAL A 356 -12.14 -32.31 14.89
C VAL A 356 -11.13 -32.47 16.04
N SER A 357 -9.83 -32.27 15.79
CA SER A 357 -8.80 -32.33 16.85
C SER A 357 -8.00 -31.05 16.83
N MET A 358 -8.12 -30.27 17.92
CA MET A 358 -7.40 -29.02 18.24
C MET A 358 -6.72 -28.39 17.01
N GLU A 359 -7.51 -27.67 16.20
CA GLU A 359 -6.98 -27.05 14.99
C GLU A 359 -5.81 -26.13 15.35
N PRO A 360 -4.62 -26.33 14.75
CA PRO A 360 -3.48 -25.47 15.03
C PRO A 360 -3.81 -24.04 14.60
N LEU A 361 -3.45 -23.09 15.44
CA LEU A 361 -3.63 -21.67 15.18
C LEU A 361 -2.54 -21.17 14.25
N VAL A 362 -2.83 -20.09 13.52
CA VAL A 362 -1.83 -19.40 12.71
C VAL A 362 -0.65 -18.99 13.59
N ASP A 363 0.53 -19.42 13.18
CA ASP A 363 1.80 -18.96 13.73
C ASP A 363 2.29 -17.78 12.90
N PHE A 364 2.50 -16.63 13.54
CA PHE A 364 3.09 -15.46 12.89
C PHE A 364 4.59 -15.39 13.10
N ASN A 365 5.13 -16.12 14.07
CA ASN A 365 6.56 -16.22 14.33
C ASN A 365 7.21 -17.27 13.40
N VAL A 366 6.79 -17.28 12.14
CA VAL A 366 7.47 -18.00 11.08
C VAL A 366 8.77 -17.25 10.85
N GLY A 367 9.85 -17.69 11.50
CA GLY A 367 11.19 -17.19 11.20
C GLY A 367 11.48 -17.36 9.71
N PRO A 368 12.55 -16.74 9.18
CA PRO A 368 13.13 -17.23 7.96
C PRO A 368 13.72 -18.61 8.28
N GLU A 369 12.88 -19.63 8.39
CA GLU A 369 13.27 -20.96 7.96
C GLU A 369 13.81 -20.68 6.56
N THR A 370 15.13 -20.78 6.41
CA THR A 370 15.76 -20.78 5.09
C THR A 370 14.86 -21.67 4.26
N PRO A 371 14.19 -21.16 3.20
CA PRO A 371 13.49 -22.07 2.31
C PRO A 371 14.56 -23.10 2.00
N SER A 372 14.31 -24.37 2.33
CA SER A 372 15.19 -25.44 1.88
C SER A 372 15.28 -25.16 0.40
N CYS A 373 16.43 -24.63 -0.05
CA CYS A 373 16.56 -24.00 -1.37
C CYS A 373 15.85 -24.95 -2.33
N PHE A 374 14.92 -24.45 -3.17
CA PHE A 374 14.14 -25.33 -4.03
C PHE A 374 15.11 -26.29 -4.69
N ASN A 375 15.07 -27.52 -4.22
CA ASN A 375 16.00 -28.53 -4.67
C ASN A 375 15.17 -29.32 -5.66
N PRO A 376 15.28 -29.03 -6.96
CA PRO A 376 14.50 -29.74 -7.97
C PRO A 376 14.65 -31.25 -7.78
N LEU A 377 15.84 -31.70 -7.38
CA LEU A 377 16.17 -33.11 -7.20
C LEU A 377 15.46 -33.77 -6.01
N LEU A 378 14.99 -33.02 -5.01
CA LEU A 378 14.14 -33.53 -3.91
C LEU A 378 12.64 -33.42 -4.25
N GLN A 379 12.24 -32.41 -5.03
CA GLN A 379 10.83 -32.20 -5.42
C GLN A 379 10.36 -33.18 -6.51
N PHE A 380 11.26 -33.64 -7.40
CA PHE A 380 10.95 -34.63 -8.42
C PHE A 380 10.68 -36.05 -7.88
N ASP A 381 10.98 -36.33 -6.60
CA ASP A 381 10.64 -37.60 -5.94
C ASP A 381 9.14 -37.90 -5.90
N HIS A 382 8.30 -36.88 -6.13
CA HIS A 382 6.85 -37.00 -6.17
C HIS A 382 6.28 -37.27 -7.57
N ILE A 383 7.10 -37.25 -8.64
CA ILE A 383 6.66 -37.47 -10.01
C ILE A 383 6.86 -38.95 -10.40
N GLY A 384 5.74 -39.68 -10.50
CA GLY A 384 5.73 -41.10 -10.88
C GLY A 384 5.56 -42.05 -9.70
N LYS A 385 5.80 -43.35 -9.92
CA LYS A 385 5.65 -44.40 -8.89
C LYS A 385 6.94 -44.75 -8.16
N LYS A 386 8.05 -44.12 -8.53
CA LYS A 386 9.39 -44.43 -8.03
C LYS A 386 10.08 -43.13 -7.63
N LYS A 387 10.78 -43.17 -6.51
CA LYS A 387 11.65 -42.09 -6.04
C LYS A 387 12.74 -41.83 -7.09
N LEU A 388 13.10 -40.57 -7.32
CA LEU A 388 14.17 -40.21 -8.24
C LEU A 388 15.50 -40.47 -7.52
N ASP A 389 16.10 -41.63 -7.79
CA ASP A 389 17.39 -41.97 -7.22
C ASP A 389 18.51 -41.25 -7.98
N GLN A 390 19.02 -40.19 -7.35
CA GLN A 390 20.07 -39.33 -7.92
C GLN A 390 21.39 -40.09 -8.14
N SER A 391 21.69 -41.09 -7.30
CA SER A 391 22.91 -41.88 -7.45
C SER A 391 22.87 -42.71 -8.73
N THR A 392 21.71 -43.32 -9.03
CA THR A 392 21.52 -44.03 -10.29
C THR A 392 21.39 -43.13 -11.50
N VAL A 393 20.98 -41.85 -11.36
CA VAL A 393 20.96 -40.87 -12.47
C VAL A 393 22.37 -40.48 -12.92
N VAL A 394 23.29 -40.29 -11.96
CA VAL A 394 24.69 -39.96 -12.24
C VAL A 394 25.40 -41.14 -12.91
N ASP A 395 25.12 -42.36 -12.45
CA ASP A 395 25.70 -43.59 -13.02
C ASP A 395 24.88 -44.13 -14.22
N TRP A 396 23.82 -43.42 -14.64
CA TRP A 396 22.95 -43.88 -15.72
C TRP A 396 23.66 -43.75 -17.06
N THR A 397 23.82 -44.87 -17.76
CA THR A 397 24.32 -44.88 -19.13
C THR A 397 23.21 -44.39 -20.07
N TRP A 398 23.17 -43.08 -20.30
CA TRP A 398 22.20 -42.46 -21.19
C TRP A 398 22.40 -42.90 -22.65
N ASP A 399 21.39 -43.55 -23.23
CA ASP A 399 21.33 -43.87 -24.65
C ASP A 399 20.91 -42.63 -25.46
N TRP A 400 21.83 -41.67 -25.55
CA TRP A 400 21.63 -40.40 -26.25
C TRP A 400 21.14 -40.56 -27.70
N PRO A 401 21.66 -41.51 -28.50
CA PRO A 401 21.16 -41.74 -29.87
C PRO A 401 19.68 -42.09 -29.93
N ARG A 402 19.13 -42.74 -28.90
CA ARG A 402 17.70 -43.06 -28.81
C ARG A 402 16.90 -41.96 -28.13
N LEU A 403 17.49 -41.29 -27.14
CA LEU A 403 16.82 -40.26 -26.34
C LEU A 403 16.61 -38.97 -27.14
N LEU A 404 17.62 -38.46 -27.83
CA LEU A 404 17.53 -37.17 -28.52
C LEU A 404 16.45 -37.14 -29.61
N PRO A 405 16.33 -38.14 -30.51
CA PRO A 405 15.26 -38.17 -31.51
C PRO A 405 13.87 -38.24 -30.89
N ALA A 406 13.70 -38.94 -29.76
CA ALA A 406 12.41 -39.04 -29.07
C ALA A 406 11.93 -37.68 -28.49
N TYR A 407 12.84 -36.73 -28.29
CA TYR A 407 12.56 -35.41 -27.73
C TYR A 407 12.56 -34.29 -28.78
N GLN A 408 12.76 -34.61 -30.07
CA GLN A 408 12.77 -33.62 -31.16
C GLN A 408 11.42 -32.89 -31.32
N GLY A 409 10.31 -33.52 -30.91
CA GLY A 409 8.96 -32.94 -30.91
C GLY A 409 8.61 -32.11 -29.67
N MET A 410 9.52 -31.97 -28.70
CA MET A 410 9.29 -31.25 -27.45
C MET A 410 9.66 -29.76 -27.56
N SER A 411 9.46 -28.99 -26.47
CA SER A 411 9.78 -27.56 -26.48
C SER A 411 11.23 -27.32 -26.89
N ARG A 412 11.48 -26.31 -27.75
CA ARG A 412 12.82 -25.98 -28.26
C ARG A 412 13.82 -25.66 -27.14
N VAL A 413 13.33 -25.19 -25.99
CA VAL A 413 14.13 -24.91 -24.79
C VAL A 413 14.61 -26.22 -24.16
N THR A 414 13.70 -27.18 -23.93
CA THR A 414 14.02 -28.49 -23.34
C THR A 414 15.01 -29.27 -24.20
N PHE A 415 14.80 -29.29 -25.52
CA PHE A 415 15.71 -29.97 -26.44
C PHE A 415 17.11 -29.35 -26.43
N ARG A 416 17.22 -28.02 -26.41
CA ARG A 416 18.50 -27.30 -26.30
C ARG A 416 19.24 -27.61 -25.00
N SER A 417 18.53 -27.59 -23.86
CA SER A 417 19.11 -27.92 -22.56
C SER A 417 19.67 -29.35 -22.54
N LEU A 418 18.98 -30.33 -23.14
CA LEU A 418 19.47 -31.70 -23.22
C LEU A 418 20.74 -31.81 -24.08
N VAL A 419 20.78 -31.15 -25.24
CA VAL A 419 21.96 -31.16 -26.11
C VAL A 419 23.17 -30.52 -25.41
N ALA A 420 22.98 -29.40 -24.70
CA ALA A 420 24.05 -28.71 -23.98
C ALA A 420 24.63 -29.52 -22.80
N ASN A 421 23.88 -30.48 -22.25
CA ASN A 421 24.33 -31.33 -21.15
C ASN A 421 24.94 -32.66 -21.60
N ARG A 422 25.14 -32.88 -22.90
CA ARG A 422 25.92 -34.04 -23.35
C ARG A 422 27.36 -33.92 -22.86
N TRP A 423 28.00 -35.06 -22.61
CA TRP A 423 29.38 -35.11 -22.12
C TRP A 423 30.35 -34.43 -23.10
N ASP A 424 30.17 -34.64 -24.40
CA ASP A 424 30.97 -34.08 -25.49
C ASP A 424 30.71 -32.58 -25.76
N MET A 425 29.76 -31.98 -25.04
CA MET A 425 29.45 -30.55 -25.09
C MET A 425 30.02 -29.77 -23.90
N GLN A 426 30.68 -30.44 -22.95
CA GLN A 426 31.25 -29.79 -21.77
C GLN A 426 32.61 -29.12 -22.08
N GLU A 427 32.90 -28.02 -21.39
CA GLU A 427 34.18 -27.33 -21.53
C GLU A 427 35.34 -28.19 -21.00
N GLY A 428 36.44 -28.27 -21.78
CA GLY A 428 37.66 -28.97 -21.37
C GLY A 428 37.65 -30.48 -21.59
N VAL A 429 36.70 -31.02 -22.35
CA VAL A 429 36.66 -32.44 -22.74
C VAL A 429 37.63 -32.71 -23.88
N GLU A 430 38.44 -33.77 -23.73
CA GLU A 430 39.30 -34.27 -24.80
C GLU A 430 38.44 -34.98 -25.84
N LEU A 431 38.36 -34.40 -27.03
CA LEU A 431 37.63 -34.92 -28.18
C LEU A 431 38.59 -35.16 -29.34
N GLU A 432 38.30 -36.17 -30.16
CA GLU A 432 39.02 -36.34 -31.41
C GLU A 432 38.69 -35.19 -32.39
N ASP A 433 39.58 -34.90 -33.35
CA ASP A 433 39.40 -33.77 -34.29
C ASP A 433 38.08 -33.87 -35.08
N ALA A 434 37.68 -35.09 -35.45
CA ALA A 434 36.43 -35.35 -36.16
C ALA A 434 35.18 -35.14 -35.27
N GLU A 435 35.28 -35.46 -33.99
CA GLU A 435 34.22 -35.26 -33.00
C GLU A 435 34.07 -33.78 -32.70
N SER A 436 35.20 -33.08 -32.51
CA SER A 436 35.24 -31.64 -32.29
C SER A 436 34.56 -30.86 -33.43
N ALA A 437 34.85 -31.21 -34.69
CA ALA A 437 34.20 -30.60 -35.85
C ALA A 437 32.69 -30.85 -35.89
N MET A 438 32.24 -32.06 -35.52
CA MET A 438 30.81 -32.38 -35.45
C MET A 438 30.09 -31.62 -34.34
N ILE A 439 30.72 -31.50 -33.17
CA ILE A 439 30.18 -30.78 -32.01
C ILE A 439 30.09 -29.29 -32.30
N GLU A 440 31.09 -28.69 -32.95
CA GLU A 440 31.07 -27.28 -33.34
C GLU A 440 29.90 -26.96 -34.28
N GLU A 441 29.66 -27.81 -35.29
CA GLU A 441 28.51 -27.66 -36.18
C GLU A 441 27.17 -27.87 -35.45
N LEU A 442 27.11 -28.80 -34.49
CA LEU A 442 25.94 -29.03 -33.67
C LEU A 442 25.64 -27.82 -32.75
N GLN A 443 26.68 -27.20 -32.17
CA GLN A 443 26.57 -25.96 -31.39
C GLN A 443 26.03 -24.82 -32.26
N LYS A 444 26.58 -24.64 -33.47
CA LYS A 444 26.09 -23.64 -34.44
C LYS A 444 24.62 -23.87 -34.80
N ALA A 445 24.22 -25.10 -35.09
CA ALA A 445 22.88 -25.42 -35.52
C ALA A 445 21.82 -25.27 -34.40
N ILE A 446 22.18 -25.60 -33.15
CA ILE A 446 21.20 -25.77 -32.07
C ILE A 446 21.24 -24.64 -31.03
N LEU A 447 22.42 -24.12 -30.69
CA LEU A 447 22.65 -23.22 -29.55
C LEU A 447 22.83 -21.74 -29.93
N VAL A 448 23.21 -21.41 -31.17
CA VAL A 448 23.60 -20.02 -31.56
C VAL A 448 22.46 -19.00 -31.67
N CYS A 449 21.18 -19.38 -31.54
CA CYS A 449 20.12 -18.37 -31.54
C CYS A 449 19.79 -17.89 -30.12
N CYS A 450 20.65 -17.03 -29.56
CA CYS A 450 20.36 -15.95 -28.59
C CYS A 450 21.61 -15.07 -28.34
N CYS A 451 21.79 -13.97 -29.07
CA CYS A 451 22.44 -12.75 -28.57
C CYS A 451 21.83 -11.55 -29.29
N HIS A 452 21.50 -10.53 -28.52
CA HIS A 452 21.00 -9.24 -28.99
C HIS A 452 21.96 -8.64 -30.02
N LYS A 453 21.42 -8.14 -31.14
CA LYS A 453 22.11 -7.07 -31.87
C LYS A 453 21.71 -5.76 -31.19
N ASP A 454 22.52 -5.31 -30.25
CA ASP A 454 22.58 -3.87 -30.00
C ASP A 454 23.10 -3.19 -31.28
N PRO A 455 22.50 -2.08 -31.72
CA PRO A 455 22.98 -1.34 -32.88
C PRO A 455 24.26 -0.60 -32.48
N GLN A 456 25.42 -1.16 -32.84
CA GLN A 456 26.66 -0.38 -32.87
C GLN A 456 26.93 0.16 -34.27
N ASP A 457 27.27 1.44 -34.23
CA ASP A 457 27.67 2.36 -35.28
C ASP A 457 28.67 1.80 -36.31
N PRO A 458 28.72 2.40 -37.51
CA PRO A 458 29.57 1.91 -38.60
C PRO A 458 31.06 1.98 -38.26
N PRO A 459 31.88 1.03 -38.77
CA PRO A 459 33.26 0.89 -38.36
C PRO A 459 34.11 2.03 -38.93
N GLY A 460 34.81 2.74 -38.03
CA GLY A 460 35.97 3.53 -38.37
C GLY A 460 37.09 2.62 -38.87
N THR A 461 37.46 2.78 -40.12
CA THR A 461 38.68 2.23 -40.70
C THR A 461 39.87 3.02 -40.17
N ASP A 462 40.73 2.34 -39.42
CA ASP A 462 42.06 2.80 -39.03
C ASP A 462 43.08 2.22 -40.01
N GLU A 463 43.66 3.06 -40.87
CA GLU A 463 44.95 2.80 -41.51
C GLU A 463 45.75 4.11 -41.56
N THR A 464 46.87 4.14 -40.83
CA THR A 464 47.97 5.13 -40.94
C THR A 464 49.21 4.43 -41.52
N PRO A 465 50.32 5.11 -41.94
CA PRO A 465 50.58 6.55 -42.14
C PRO A 465 51.44 6.97 -43.39
N ALA A 466 51.52 8.30 -43.61
CA ALA A 466 52.56 9.11 -44.31
C ALA A 466 52.66 9.02 -45.86
N LYS A 467 52.86 10.09 -46.66
CA LYS A 467 53.44 11.45 -46.47
C LYS A 467 53.04 12.35 -47.68
N GLN A 468 52.72 13.63 -47.38
CA GLN A 468 52.80 14.94 -48.11
C GLN A 468 53.42 15.06 -49.53
N PRO A 469 53.26 16.19 -50.30
CA PRO A 469 52.79 17.55 -49.90
C PRO A 469 51.93 18.36 -50.93
N GLN A 470 51.46 19.54 -50.45
CA GLN A 470 51.41 20.86 -51.12
C GLN A 470 50.38 21.23 -52.21
N GLY A 471 49.87 22.47 -52.05
CA GLY A 471 49.24 23.34 -53.06
C GLY A 471 47.83 23.75 -52.62
N GLU A 472 47.61 24.90 -51.98
CA GLU A 472 47.29 26.20 -52.63
C GLU A 472 46.18 26.09 -53.68
N SER A 473 45.21 26.99 -53.84
CA SER A 473 44.71 28.20 -53.18
C SER A 473 43.45 28.57 -53.99
N GLN A 474 42.64 29.49 -53.48
CA GLN A 474 41.59 30.27 -54.18
C GLN A 474 40.29 29.56 -54.57
N ALA A 475 39.16 30.24 -54.74
CA ALA A 475 38.54 31.47 -54.20
C ALA A 475 37.20 31.59 -54.93
N SER A 476 36.20 32.20 -54.27
CA SER A 476 35.03 32.84 -54.88
C SER A 476 34.03 31.93 -55.63
N ASP A 477 32.73 32.20 -55.68
CA ASP A 477 31.94 33.37 -55.30
C ASP A 477 30.46 32.93 -55.31
N LYS A 478 29.66 33.57 -54.43
CA LYS A 478 28.27 34.01 -54.64
C LYS A 478 27.16 32.98 -54.98
N VAL A 479 26.08 33.00 -54.21
CA VAL A 479 24.84 33.79 -54.43
C VAL A 479 23.75 33.23 -53.51
N LEU A 480 23.32 34.04 -52.54
CA LEU A 480 21.98 34.04 -51.94
C LEU A 480 21.01 34.72 -52.92
N PRO A 481 19.73 34.33 -53.02
CA PRO A 481 18.73 34.93 -52.13
C PRO A 481 17.68 33.93 -51.60
N ASN A 482 17.29 33.99 -50.33
CA ASN A 482 16.25 34.87 -49.75
C ASN A 482 14.81 34.41 -50.10
N ASN A 483 14.08 33.91 -49.09
CA ASN A 483 12.84 34.51 -48.57
C ASN A 483 12.05 33.52 -47.69
N SER A 484 11.89 33.91 -46.42
CA SER A 484 10.85 33.46 -45.46
C SER A 484 9.47 34.02 -45.89
N PRO A 485 8.33 33.76 -45.20
CA PRO A 485 8.16 33.51 -43.75
C PRO A 485 8.29 32.05 -43.31
#